data_AF-A0A971WQY0-F1
#
_entry.id   AF-A0A971WQY0-F1
#
_cell.length_a   1.000
_cell.length_b   1.000
_cell.length_c   1.000
_cell.angle_alpha   90.00
_cell.angle_beta   90.00
_cell.angle_gamma   90.00
#
_symmetry.space_group_name_H-M   'P 1'
#
loop_
_entity.id
_entity.type
_entity.pdbx_description
1 polymer ?
#
loop_
_entity_poly.entity_id
_entity_poly.type
_entity_poly.pdbx_seq_one_letter_code
_entity_poly.pdbx_strand_id
1 'polypeptide(L)'
;MRTMTLTEFNEELANRVGLSRIDITEETFENEDFSSGKYINIDFSRANFINCNFDGADFSYSSFQDCFMPDTSCINTVFRKVDFKGADMRRCNLTGADISGAYLYAAVLEDAVVKDIIYDSETRYFIMKCPEKGGFVGYKTCFNDRLVTLFIPEDARRTSATMDSCRTDKAFVVSIKSYDGKQDFAEAMSYVDENFIYRKGETIEVKDFNPDRWRDSTTGMHFWMTKEEAMRYMTREKNGEKT
;
A
#
# COMPACT_ATOMS: atom_id res chain seq x y z
N MET A 1 -20.42 -13.86 0.74
CA MET A 1 -19.67 -14.13 1.99
C MET A 1 -20.66 -14.59 3.02
N ARG A 2 -20.40 -15.74 3.64
CA ARG A 2 -21.18 -16.24 4.77
C ARG A 2 -20.76 -15.43 6.00
N THR A 3 -21.67 -15.26 6.96
CA THR A 3 -21.30 -14.73 8.28
C THR A 3 -20.90 -15.91 9.16
N MET A 4 -19.69 -15.87 9.68
CA MET A 4 -19.15 -16.85 10.62
C MET A 4 -19.03 -16.20 11.99
N THR A 5 -19.47 -16.89 13.03
CA THR A 5 -19.26 -16.46 14.41
C THR A 5 -17.87 -16.84 14.90
N LEU A 6 -17.36 -16.12 15.90
CA LEU A 6 -16.11 -16.50 16.54
C LEU A 6 -16.19 -17.89 17.20
N THR A 7 -17.38 -18.30 17.62
CA THR A 7 -17.59 -19.65 18.18
C THR A 7 -17.39 -20.72 17.12
N GLU A 8 -18.04 -20.60 15.95
CA GLU A 8 -17.84 -21.53 14.83
C GLU A 8 -16.37 -21.58 14.39
N PHE A 9 -15.72 -20.41 14.27
CA PHE A 9 -14.31 -20.34 13.91
C PHE A 9 -13.42 -21.04 14.96
N ASN A 10 -13.68 -20.83 16.25
CA ASN A 10 -12.92 -21.49 17.31
C ASN A 10 -13.15 -23.02 17.34
N GLU A 11 -14.33 -23.50 16.93
CA GLU A 11 -14.59 -24.93 16.75
C GLU A 11 -13.76 -25.51 15.59
N GLU A 12 -13.65 -24.80 14.47
CA GLU A 12 -12.75 -25.18 13.37
C GLU A 12 -11.28 -25.18 13.81
N LEU A 13 -10.87 -24.16 14.58
CA LEU A 13 -9.53 -24.05 15.14
C LEU A 13 -9.23 -25.19 16.12
N ALA A 14 -10.20 -25.62 16.93
CA ALA A 14 -10.06 -26.75 17.86
C ALA A 14 -9.90 -28.09 17.14
N ASN A 15 -10.47 -28.22 15.94
CA ASN A 15 -10.34 -29.41 15.09
C ASN A 15 -9.06 -29.41 14.23
N ARG A 16 -8.24 -28.36 14.32
CA ARG A 16 -7.00 -28.22 13.58
C ARG A 16 -5.98 -29.30 13.95
N VAL A 17 -5.37 -29.90 12.92
CA VAL A 17 -4.25 -30.83 13.12
C VAL A 17 -2.93 -30.06 13.13
N GLY A 18 -2.36 -29.86 14.32
CA GLY A 18 -1.09 -29.17 14.50
C GLY A 18 -1.16 -27.69 14.10
N LEU A 19 -0.29 -27.27 13.17
CA LEU A 19 -0.26 -25.92 12.60
C LEU A 19 -0.69 -25.90 11.12
N SER A 20 -1.51 -26.85 10.68
CA SER A 20 -2.04 -26.86 9.30
C SER A 20 -2.75 -25.54 8.98
N ARG A 21 -2.58 -24.97 7.79
CA ARG A 21 -3.32 -23.74 7.44
C ARG A 21 -4.83 -24.03 7.46
N ILE A 22 -5.60 -23.16 8.10
CA ILE A 22 -7.08 -23.19 8.06
C ILE A 22 -7.53 -22.17 7.03
N ASP A 23 -8.52 -22.53 6.22
CA ASP A 23 -9.09 -21.66 5.19
C ASP A 23 -10.39 -21.03 5.71
N ILE A 24 -10.34 -19.72 5.94
CA ILE A 24 -11.45 -18.84 6.36
C ILE A 24 -11.59 -17.73 5.31
N THR A 25 -11.35 -18.05 4.04
CA THR A 25 -11.45 -17.07 2.96
C THR A 25 -12.90 -16.68 2.70
N GLU A 26 -13.14 -15.41 2.38
CA GLU A 26 -14.48 -14.90 2.00
C GLU A 26 -15.58 -15.07 3.07
N GLU A 27 -15.19 -15.17 4.34
CA GLU A 27 -16.10 -15.14 5.49
C GLU A 27 -16.26 -13.72 6.03
N THR A 28 -17.40 -13.44 6.66
CA THR A 28 -17.68 -12.18 7.35
C THR A 28 -17.78 -12.43 8.84
N PHE A 29 -17.04 -11.67 9.65
CA PHE A 29 -17.20 -11.58 11.10
C PHE A 29 -17.80 -10.22 11.47
N GLU A 30 -18.87 -10.22 12.27
CA GLU A 30 -19.56 -9.00 12.67
C GLU A 30 -19.64 -8.88 14.19
N ASN A 31 -19.09 -7.81 14.74
CA ASN A 31 -19.10 -7.51 16.18
C ASN A 31 -18.43 -8.60 17.04
N GLU A 32 -17.40 -9.25 16.49
CA GLU A 32 -16.68 -10.34 17.15
C GLU A 32 -15.41 -9.85 17.87
N ASP A 33 -15.12 -10.45 19.02
CA ASP A 33 -13.96 -10.09 19.85
C ASP A 33 -12.86 -11.16 19.77
N PHE A 34 -11.89 -10.92 18.89
CA PHE A 34 -10.70 -11.76 18.72
C PHE A 34 -9.58 -11.41 19.71
N SER A 35 -9.80 -10.48 20.65
CA SER A 35 -8.73 -9.97 21.49
C SER A 35 -8.02 -11.07 22.28
N SER A 36 -6.70 -10.94 22.42
CA SER A 36 -5.81 -11.90 23.08
C SER A 36 -5.82 -13.34 22.52
N GLY A 37 -6.54 -13.60 21.42
CA GLY A 37 -6.61 -14.92 20.80
C GLY A 37 -5.35 -15.27 20.00
N LYS A 38 -5.19 -16.56 19.67
CA LYS A 38 -4.03 -17.07 18.92
C LYS A 38 -4.47 -17.74 17.62
N TYR A 39 -4.40 -16.99 16.53
CA TYR A 39 -4.91 -17.32 15.19
C TYR A 39 -3.76 -17.38 14.18
N ILE A 40 -2.79 -18.24 14.47
CA ILE A 40 -1.56 -18.41 13.69
C ILE A 40 -1.81 -19.21 12.42
N ASN A 41 -1.24 -18.79 11.29
CA ASN A 41 -1.27 -19.51 10.01
C ASN A 41 -2.71 -19.86 9.58
N ILE A 42 -3.55 -18.82 9.48
CA ILE A 42 -4.92 -18.88 9.00
C ILE A 42 -5.02 -18.08 7.70
N ASP A 43 -5.79 -18.57 6.73
CA ASP A 43 -6.14 -17.82 5.54
C ASP A 43 -7.42 -17.04 5.78
N PHE A 44 -7.33 -15.73 5.95
CA PHE A 44 -8.47 -14.84 5.98
C PHE A 44 -8.65 -14.10 4.65
N SER A 45 -7.98 -14.50 3.56
CA SER A 45 -8.00 -13.70 2.33
C SER A 45 -9.44 -13.42 1.86
N ARG A 46 -9.71 -12.16 1.49
CA ARG A 46 -11.03 -11.64 1.11
C ARG A 46 -12.11 -11.71 2.21
N ALA A 47 -11.75 -11.94 3.47
CA ALA A 47 -12.69 -11.87 4.59
C ALA A 47 -13.08 -10.43 4.91
N ASN A 48 -14.24 -10.28 5.55
CA ASN A 48 -14.73 -9.01 6.08
C ASN A 48 -14.72 -9.06 7.62
N PHE A 49 -14.16 -8.04 8.25
CA PHE A 49 -14.20 -7.83 9.69
C PHE A 49 -14.91 -6.51 9.97
N ILE A 50 -16.16 -6.60 10.44
CA ILE A 50 -17.03 -5.45 10.69
C ILE A 50 -17.15 -5.29 12.20
N ASN A 51 -16.71 -4.14 12.72
CA ASN A 51 -16.72 -3.85 14.16
C ASN A 51 -16.04 -4.91 15.03
N CYS A 52 -14.95 -5.50 14.54
CA CYS A 52 -14.21 -6.52 15.28
C CYS A 52 -13.12 -5.91 16.18
N ASN A 53 -12.71 -6.64 17.21
CA ASN A 53 -11.61 -6.27 18.08
C ASN A 53 -10.47 -7.30 17.99
N PHE A 54 -9.27 -6.88 17.59
CA PHE A 54 -8.08 -7.71 17.44
C PHE A 54 -7.02 -7.42 18.53
N ASP A 55 -7.35 -6.62 19.54
CA ASP A 55 -6.37 -6.13 20.52
C ASP A 55 -5.61 -7.29 21.20
N GLY A 56 -4.28 -7.23 21.15
CA GLY A 56 -3.39 -8.22 21.76
C GLY A 56 -3.43 -9.62 21.14
N ALA A 57 -4.20 -9.84 20.06
CA ALA A 57 -4.26 -11.12 19.37
C ALA A 57 -2.96 -11.44 18.61
N ASP A 58 -2.73 -12.72 18.32
CA ASP A 58 -1.60 -13.19 17.52
C ASP A 58 -2.08 -13.83 16.21
N PHE A 59 -1.84 -13.13 15.11
CA PHE A 59 -2.16 -13.54 13.74
C PHE A 59 -0.91 -13.92 12.94
N SER A 60 0.21 -14.25 13.60
CA SER A 60 1.47 -14.53 12.92
C SER A 60 1.30 -15.56 11.79
N TYR A 61 1.97 -15.35 10.66
CA TYR A 61 1.95 -16.22 9.47
C TYR A 61 0.59 -16.34 8.77
N SER A 62 -0.41 -15.56 9.14
CA SER A 62 -1.73 -15.56 8.49
C SER A 62 -1.74 -14.72 7.21
N SER A 63 -2.76 -14.91 6.39
CA SER A 63 -3.00 -14.15 5.16
C SER A 63 -4.26 -13.30 5.33
N PHE A 64 -4.12 -12.00 5.12
CA PHE A 64 -5.21 -11.01 5.09
C PHE A 64 -5.32 -10.36 3.71
N GLN A 65 -4.94 -11.10 2.66
CA GLN A 65 -4.94 -10.55 1.30
C GLN A 65 -6.35 -10.09 0.91
N ASP A 66 -6.45 -8.87 0.41
CA ASP A 66 -7.69 -8.26 -0.05
C ASP A 66 -8.82 -8.29 1.01
N CYS A 67 -8.47 -8.32 2.31
CA CYS A 67 -9.43 -8.25 3.40
C CYS A 67 -10.06 -6.85 3.52
N PHE A 68 -11.28 -6.80 4.04
CA PHE A 68 -11.93 -5.56 4.44
C PHE A 68 -12.04 -5.52 5.97
N MET A 69 -11.24 -4.69 6.63
CA MET A 69 -11.23 -4.59 8.09
C MET A 69 -11.19 -3.16 8.63
N PRO A 70 -11.92 -2.19 8.03
CA PRO A 70 -11.85 -0.81 8.50
C PRO A 70 -12.35 -0.69 9.95
N ASP A 71 -11.86 0.33 10.65
CA ASP A 71 -12.25 0.64 12.04
C ASP A 71 -11.94 -0.48 13.06
N THR A 72 -11.19 -1.53 12.68
CA THR A 72 -10.80 -2.62 13.57
C THR A 72 -9.74 -2.14 14.56
N SER A 73 -9.95 -2.39 15.86
CA SER A 73 -8.91 -2.16 16.86
C SER A 73 -7.86 -3.26 16.77
N CYS A 74 -6.59 -2.89 16.60
CA CYS A 74 -5.45 -3.78 16.46
C CYS A 74 -4.32 -3.40 17.43
N ILE A 75 -4.68 -2.96 18.63
CA ILE A 75 -3.72 -2.44 19.60
C ILE A 75 -2.89 -3.60 20.15
N ASN A 76 -1.56 -3.48 20.11
CA ASN A 76 -0.61 -4.52 20.54
C ASN A 76 -0.80 -5.88 19.83
N THR A 77 -1.46 -5.92 18.67
CA THR A 77 -1.66 -7.15 17.89
C THR A 77 -0.37 -7.62 17.25
N VAL A 78 -0.14 -8.93 17.22
CA VAL A 78 1.03 -9.55 16.59
C VAL A 78 0.68 -10.00 15.18
N PHE A 79 1.25 -9.33 14.18
CA PHE A 79 1.10 -9.60 12.74
C PHE A 79 2.43 -9.98 12.08
N ARG A 80 3.23 -10.78 12.78
CA ARG A 80 4.54 -11.19 12.25
C ARG A 80 4.39 -12.04 11.00
N LYS A 81 5.08 -11.66 9.92
CA LYS A 81 5.07 -12.37 8.64
C LYS A 81 3.66 -12.57 8.06
N VAL A 82 2.78 -11.61 8.33
CA VAL A 82 1.43 -11.58 7.76
C VAL A 82 1.46 -11.01 6.35
N ASP A 83 0.65 -11.58 5.46
CA ASP A 83 0.41 -11.03 4.13
C ASP A 83 -0.82 -10.11 4.15
N PHE A 84 -0.60 -8.80 4.09
CA PHE A 84 -1.63 -7.75 4.05
C PHE A 84 -1.85 -7.20 2.64
N LYS A 85 -1.41 -7.91 1.59
CA LYS A 85 -1.54 -7.40 0.22
C LYS A 85 -2.98 -6.97 -0.08
N GLY A 86 -3.18 -5.71 -0.45
CA GLY A 86 -4.51 -5.18 -0.79
C GLY A 86 -5.51 -5.06 0.38
N ALA A 87 -5.09 -5.30 1.62
CA ALA A 87 -5.98 -5.22 2.78
C ALA A 87 -6.46 -3.77 3.02
N ASP A 88 -7.76 -3.59 3.23
CA ASP A 88 -8.34 -2.32 3.65
C ASP A 88 -8.32 -2.21 5.18
N MET A 89 -7.35 -1.44 5.67
CA MET A 89 -7.11 -1.20 7.10
C MET A 89 -7.38 0.26 7.47
N ARG A 90 -8.29 0.92 6.73
CA ARG A 90 -8.63 2.33 6.97
C ARG A 90 -9.16 2.52 8.39
N ARG A 91 -8.71 3.57 9.06
CA ARG A 91 -9.13 3.91 10.44
C ARG A 91 -8.84 2.84 11.49
N CYS A 92 -8.07 1.80 11.18
CA CYS A 92 -7.63 0.84 12.18
C CYS A 92 -6.71 1.50 13.22
N ASN A 93 -6.77 1.03 14.47
CA ASN A 93 -5.81 1.44 15.48
C ASN A 93 -4.72 0.38 15.62
N LEU A 94 -3.54 0.65 15.06
CA LEU A 94 -2.40 -0.27 15.08
C LEU A 94 -1.38 0.10 16.17
N THR A 95 -1.78 0.84 17.22
CA THR A 95 -0.84 1.28 18.26
C THR A 95 -0.12 0.09 18.90
N GLY A 96 1.20 0.06 18.82
CA GLY A 96 2.02 -1.02 19.39
C GLY A 96 1.98 -2.34 18.61
N ALA A 97 1.35 -2.41 17.44
CA ALA A 97 1.26 -3.64 16.66
C ALA A 97 2.64 -4.07 16.12
N ASP A 98 2.88 -5.38 16.05
CA ASP A 98 4.12 -5.97 15.52
C ASP A 98 3.90 -6.52 14.11
N ILE A 99 4.40 -5.80 13.11
CA ILE A 99 4.34 -6.15 11.68
C ILE A 99 5.69 -6.65 11.15
N SER A 100 6.57 -7.19 12.00
CA SER A 100 7.89 -7.69 11.61
C SER A 100 7.76 -8.76 10.52
N GLY A 101 8.45 -8.59 9.40
CA GLY A 101 8.35 -9.49 8.24
C GLY A 101 7.03 -9.44 7.45
N ALA A 102 6.10 -8.55 7.78
CA ALA A 102 4.82 -8.46 7.08
C ALA A 102 4.97 -7.89 5.66
N TYR A 103 4.03 -8.23 4.77
CA TYR A 103 3.97 -7.76 3.40
C TYR A 103 2.75 -6.86 3.20
N LEU A 104 2.96 -5.56 3.00
CA LEU A 104 1.87 -4.57 2.97
C LEU A 104 1.54 -4.04 1.57
N TYR A 105 1.98 -4.66 0.47
CA TYR A 105 1.77 -4.09 -0.86
C TYR A 105 0.31 -3.75 -1.14
N ALA A 106 0.02 -2.49 -1.47
CA ALA A 106 -1.34 -1.97 -1.70
C ALA A 106 -2.30 -2.06 -0.49
N ALA A 107 -1.81 -2.28 0.73
CA ALA A 107 -2.62 -2.16 1.94
C ALA A 107 -3.05 -0.70 2.14
N VAL A 108 -4.31 -0.44 2.45
CA VAL A 108 -4.85 0.90 2.61
C VAL A 108 -4.83 1.28 4.09
N LEU A 109 -4.00 2.27 4.45
CA LEU A 109 -3.80 2.74 5.83
C LEU A 109 -4.34 4.16 6.06
N GLU A 110 -5.20 4.66 5.17
CA GLU A 110 -5.78 5.99 5.31
C GLU A 110 -6.51 6.15 6.65
N ASP A 111 -6.20 7.22 7.36
CA ASP A 111 -6.70 7.55 8.70
C ASP A 111 -6.42 6.49 9.79
N ALA A 112 -5.55 5.51 9.53
CA ALA A 112 -5.12 4.54 10.54
C ALA A 112 -4.20 5.19 11.59
N VAL A 113 -4.31 4.74 12.84
CA VAL A 113 -3.38 5.14 13.91
C VAL A 113 -2.15 4.23 13.87
N VAL A 114 -1.07 4.76 13.29
CA VAL A 114 0.20 4.04 13.12
C VAL A 114 1.23 4.58 14.10
N LYS A 115 1.11 4.20 15.38
CA LYS A 115 1.95 4.67 16.48
C LYS A 115 2.67 3.50 17.15
N ASP A 116 3.94 3.70 17.52
CA ASP A 116 4.73 2.70 18.26
C ASP A 116 4.78 1.31 17.57
N ILE A 117 4.65 1.29 16.23
CA ILE A 117 4.69 0.07 15.42
C ILE A 117 6.06 -0.58 15.52
N ILE A 118 6.07 -1.89 15.66
CA ILE A 118 7.28 -2.72 15.61
C ILE A 118 7.38 -3.32 14.21
N TYR A 119 8.52 -3.10 13.54
CA TYR A 119 8.83 -3.64 12.22
C TYR A 119 10.33 -3.95 12.12
N ASP A 120 10.73 -4.77 11.16
CA ASP A 120 12.12 -5.17 10.95
C ASP A 120 12.57 -5.00 9.49
N SER A 121 13.78 -5.47 9.16
CA SER A 121 14.33 -5.41 7.80
C SER A 121 13.57 -6.27 6.79
N GLU A 122 12.76 -7.23 7.24
CA GLU A 122 11.98 -8.12 6.40
C GLU A 122 10.57 -7.55 6.14
N THR A 123 10.13 -6.54 6.89
CA THR A 123 8.86 -5.83 6.63
C THR A 123 8.93 -5.09 5.30
N ARG A 124 7.98 -5.36 4.40
CA ARG A 124 7.95 -4.82 3.03
C ARG A 124 6.77 -3.89 2.82
N TYR A 125 7.00 -2.82 2.05
CA TYR A 125 6.00 -1.78 1.71
C TYR A 125 5.45 -0.97 2.89
N PHE A 126 6.12 -0.99 4.05
CA PHE A 126 5.79 -0.11 5.17
C PHE A 126 6.68 1.14 5.24
N ILE A 127 7.96 1.02 4.89
CA ILE A 127 8.92 2.13 4.92
C ILE A 127 8.86 2.90 3.60
N MET A 128 9.19 4.20 3.66
CA MET A 128 9.24 5.02 2.46
C MET A 128 10.17 4.40 1.42
N LYS A 129 9.64 4.21 0.22
CA LYS A 129 10.32 3.69 -0.96
C LYS A 129 11.24 4.74 -1.57
N CYS A 130 10.81 6.01 -1.58
CA CYS A 130 11.65 7.10 -2.06
C CYS A 130 12.68 7.52 -0.99
N PRO A 131 13.90 7.91 -1.39
CA PRO A 131 14.93 8.40 -0.46
C PRO A 131 14.47 9.65 0.30
N GLU A 132 14.79 9.71 1.60
CA GLU A 132 14.46 10.88 2.44
C GLU A 132 15.40 12.08 2.22
N LYS A 133 16.60 11.83 1.69
CA LYS A 133 17.67 12.81 1.55
C LYS A 133 18.31 12.73 0.16
N GLY A 134 18.91 13.84 -0.26
CA GLY A 134 19.56 13.96 -1.56
C GLY A 134 18.57 14.10 -2.72
N GLY A 135 19.11 14.53 -3.87
CA GLY A 135 18.37 14.53 -5.13
C GLY A 135 18.49 13.19 -5.86
N PHE A 136 17.42 12.76 -6.54
CA PHE A 136 17.40 11.48 -7.24
C PHE A 136 16.52 11.53 -8.49
N VAL A 137 16.64 10.50 -9.34
CA VAL A 137 15.83 10.35 -10.54
C VAL A 137 14.58 9.54 -10.22
N GLY A 138 13.44 10.00 -10.74
CA GLY A 138 12.19 9.25 -10.78
C GLY A 138 11.57 9.30 -12.17
N TYR A 139 10.54 8.51 -12.38
CA TYR A 139 9.91 8.33 -13.69
C TYR A 139 8.41 8.51 -13.60
N LYS A 140 7.83 9.18 -14.59
CA LYS A 140 6.38 9.32 -14.73
C LYS A 140 5.96 8.87 -16.11
N THR A 141 4.96 8.01 -16.14
CA THR A 141 4.28 7.61 -17.36
C THR A 141 3.12 8.58 -17.69
N CYS A 142 3.02 8.98 -18.96
CA CYS A 142 2.10 9.99 -19.49
C CYS A 142 1.43 9.52 -20.81
N PHE A 143 0.37 10.21 -21.24
CA PHE A 143 -0.36 9.88 -22.47
C PHE A 143 0.54 9.67 -23.69
N ASN A 144 0.08 8.84 -24.63
CA ASN A 144 0.81 8.44 -25.85
C ASN A 144 2.13 7.70 -25.57
N ASP A 145 2.13 6.84 -24.55
CA ASP A 145 3.26 6.01 -24.13
C ASP A 145 4.57 6.84 -23.96
N ARG A 146 4.41 8.02 -23.33
CA ARG A 146 5.51 8.93 -23.01
C ARG A 146 6.02 8.68 -21.60
N LEU A 147 7.32 8.43 -21.49
CA LEU A 147 8.03 8.31 -20.23
C LEU A 147 8.78 9.61 -19.94
N VAL A 148 8.39 10.27 -18.87
CA VAL A 148 9.04 11.46 -18.33
C VAL A 148 10.10 11.03 -17.33
N THR A 149 11.34 11.47 -17.53
CA THR A 149 12.41 11.36 -16.53
C THR A 149 12.42 12.63 -15.71
N LEU A 150 12.24 12.48 -14.41
CA LEU A 150 12.19 13.55 -13.43
C LEU A 150 13.46 13.52 -12.58
N PHE A 151 14.01 14.69 -12.28
CA PHE A 151 14.94 14.86 -11.18
C PHE A 151 14.18 15.46 -10.00
N ILE A 152 14.06 14.70 -8.92
CA ILE A 152 13.46 15.13 -7.66
C ILE A 152 14.59 15.77 -6.83
N PRO A 153 14.59 17.10 -6.63
CA PRO A 153 15.66 17.77 -5.92
C PRO A 153 15.62 17.48 -4.41
N GLU A 154 16.74 17.68 -3.72
CA GLU A 154 16.87 17.42 -2.28
C GLU A 154 15.91 18.25 -1.42
N ASP A 155 15.38 19.37 -1.91
CA ASP A 155 14.47 20.24 -1.19
C ASP A 155 12.98 19.98 -1.52
N ALA A 156 12.66 18.97 -2.32
CA ALA A 156 11.28 18.58 -2.60
C ALA A 156 10.63 17.90 -1.38
N ARG A 157 9.34 18.10 -1.15
CA ARG A 157 8.58 17.19 -0.29
C ARG A 157 8.31 15.91 -1.07
N ARG A 158 8.41 14.76 -0.40
CA ARG A 158 8.17 13.46 -1.02
C ARG A 158 7.67 12.42 -0.02
N THR A 159 6.84 11.51 -0.51
CA THR A 159 6.27 10.41 0.28
C THR A 159 6.09 9.18 -0.60
N SER A 160 5.93 8.01 0.02
CA SER A 160 5.30 6.85 -0.59
C SER A 160 4.47 6.14 0.46
N ALA A 161 3.35 5.55 0.03
CA ALA A 161 2.51 4.71 0.87
C ALA A 161 3.02 3.26 0.81
N THR A 162 2.10 2.35 0.55
CA THR A 162 2.29 0.90 0.47
C THR A 162 2.37 0.38 -0.98
N MET A 163 2.24 1.25 -1.98
CA MET A 163 2.40 0.91 -3.39
C MET A 163 3.82 1.22 -3.91
N ASP A 164 4.09 0.84 -5.17
CA ASP A 164 5.33 1.20 -5.85
C ASP A 164 5.41 2.68 -6.23
N SER A 165 4.28 3.39 -6.25
CA SER A 165 4.22 4.81 -6.51
C SER A 165 4.73 5.62 -5.32
N CYS A 166 5.43 6.70 -5.64
CA CYS A 166 5.79 7.76 -4.73
C CYS A 166 5.06 9.04 -5.14
N ARG A 167 4.98 10.03 -4.26
CA ARG A 167 4.47 11.38 -4.55
C ARG A 167 5.53 12.42 -4.22
N THR A 168 5.60 13.49 -4.99
CA THR A 168 6.44 14.65 -4.69
C THR A 168 5.72 15.95 -5.01
N ASP A 169 6.11 17.04 -4.35
CA ASP A 169 5.60 18.37 -4.67
C ASP A 169 6.41 19.08 -5.76
N LYS A 170 7.62 18.60 -6.09
CA LYS A 170 8.52 19.32 -6.98
C LYS A 170 9.44 18.37 -7.74
N ALA A 171 9.58 18.60 -9.04
CA ALA A 171 10.63 17.95 -9.83
C ALA A 171 11.02 18.76 -11.07
N PHE A 172 12.26 18.58 -11.52
CA PHE A 172 12.75 19.08 -12.79
C PHE A 172 12.58 18.03 -13.89
N VAL A 173 12.02 18.43 -15.03
CA VAL A 173 11.80 17.52 -16.18
C VAL A 173 13.08 17.39 -17.00
N VAL A 174 13.80 16.29 -16.80
CA VAL A 174 15.08 16.02 -17.48
C VAL A 174 14.87 15.65 -18.95
N SER A 175 13.97 14.72 -19.21
CA SER A 175 13.70 14.25 -20.58
C SER A 175 12.31 13.65 -20.70
N ILE A 176 11.80 13.60 -21.93
CA ILE A 176 10.54 12.98 -22.27
C ILE A 176 10.78 12.13 -23.52
N LYS A 177 10.56 10.82 -23.41
CA LYS A 177 10.84 9.87 -24.48
C LYS A 177 9.70 8.87 -24.67
N SER A 178 9.64 8.21 -25.82
CA SER A 178 8.82 7.00 -26.00
C SER A 178 9.33 5.89 -25.08
N TYR A 179 8.49 4.90 -24.75
CA TYR A 179 8.92 3.76 -23.91
C TYR A 179 10.11 2.99 -24.48
N ASP A 180 10.23 2.89 -25.81
CA ASP A 180 11.39 2.27 -26.47
C ASP A 180 12.62 3.20 -26.55
N GLY A 181 12.49 4.44 -26.06
CA GLY A 181 13.56 5.44 -26.00
C GLY A 181 13.94 6.08 -27.34
N LYS A 182 13.28 5.70 -28.45
CA LYS A 182 13.67 6.12 -29.81
C LYS A 182 13.19 7.52 -30.21
N GLN A 183 12.12 8.01 -29.58
CA GLN A 183 11.56 9.32 -29.87
C GLN A 183 11.73 10.24 -28.67
N ASP A 184 12.11 11.49 -28.93
CA ASP A 184 12.16 12.57 -27.96
C ASP A 184 10.98 13.51 -28.14
N PHE A 185 10.43 13.99 -27.04
CA PHE A 185 9.32 14.93 -27.03
C PHE A 185 9.70 16.18 -26.21
N ALA A 186 9.12 17.33 -26.59
CA ALA A 186 9.22 18.54 -25.78
C ALA A 186 8.28 18.49 -24.57
N GLU A 187 7.16 17.77 -24.69
CA GLU A 187 6.05 17.81 -23.74
C GLU A 187 5.42 16.44 -23.50
N ALA A 188 4.76 16.25 -22.37
CA ALA A 188 3.93 15.09 -22.07
C ALA A 188 2.73 15.48 -21.22
N MET A 189 1.57 14.89 -21.49
CA MET A 189 0.32 15.16 -20.77
C MET A 189 0.09 14.10 -19.70
N SER A 190 -0.20 14.52 -18.47
CA SER A 190 -0.52 13.61 -17.37
C SER A 190 -1.74 12.75 -17.66
N TYR A 191 -1.75 11.50 -17.19
CA TYR A 191 -2.93 10.62 -17.26
C TYR A 191 -4.08 11.04 -16.33
N VAL A 192 -3.78 11.79 -15.28
CA VAL A 192 -4.74 12.10 -14.21
C VAL A 192 -5.43 13.45 -14.46
N ASP A 193 -4.70 14.42 -15.02
CA ASP A 193 -5.19 15.76 -15.31
C ASP A 193 -4.63 16.19 -16.67
N GLU A 194 -5.53 16.37 -17.65
CA GLU A 194 -5.17 16.79 -19.01
C GLU A 194 -4.55 18.19 -19.07
N ASN A 195 -4.79 19.03 -18.05
CA ASN A 195 -4.20 20.37 -17.95
C ASN A 195 -2.77 20.33 -17.38
N PHE A 196 -2.37 19.20 -16.80
CA PHE A 196 -1.05 19.02 -16.23
C PHE A 196 -0.06 18.53 -17.29
N ILE A 197 0.71 19.48 -17.84
CA ILE A 197 1.69 19.22 -18.90
C ILE A 197 3.11 19.30 -18.36
N TYR A 198 3.87 18.23 -18.55
CA TYR A 198 5.31 18.16 -18.31
C TYR A 198 6.03 18.76 -19.52
N ARG A 199 6.92 19.73 -19.31
CA ARG A 199 7.75 20.32 -20.38
C ARG A 199 9.22 20.11 -20.07
N LYS A 200 9.96 19.60 -21.05
CA LYS A 200 11.40 19.32 -20.90
C LYS A 200 12.16 20.60 -20.54
N GLY A 201 12.98 20.53 -19.50
CA GLY A 201 13.79 21.66 -19.03
C GLY A 201 13.08 22.57 -18.03
N GLU A 202 11.85 22.26 -17.64
CA GLU A 202 11.09 23.04 -16.64
C GLU A 202 11.07 22.36 -15.28
N THR A 203 10.99 23.18 -14.23
CA THR A 203 10.65 22.73 -12.87
C THR A 203 9.14 22.81 -12.70
N ILE A 204 8.56 21.70 -12.24
CA ILE A 204 7.16 21.56 -11.92
C ILE A 204 7.01 21.65 -10.40
N GLU A 205 6.01 22.39 -9.94
CA GLU A 205 5.66 22.51 -8.52
C GLU A 205 4.16 22.28 -8.30
N VAL A 206 3.82 21.49 -7.28
CA VAL A 206 2.45 21.16 -6.85
C VAL A 206 2.22 21.82 -5.50
N LYS A 207 1.41 22.90 -5.49
CA LYS A 207 1.25 23.78 -4.32
C LYS A 207 0.51 23.12 -3.16
N ASP A 208 -0.47 22.27 -3.47
CA ASP A 208 -1.40 21.65 -2.53
C ASP A 208 -0.98 20.24 -2.10
N PHE A 209 0.32 19.91 -2.18
CA PHE A 209 0.87 18.61 -1.78
C PHE A 209 0.42 18.18 -0.37
N ASN A 210 -0.16 16.98 -0.28
CA ASN A 210 -0.54 16.35 0.96
C ASN A 210 0.62 15.51 1.55
N PRO A 211 1.17 15.90 2.70
CA PRO A 211 2.29 15.20 3.33
C PRO A 211 1.91 13.90 4.03
N ASP A 212 0.62 13.64 4.22
CA ASP A 212 0.16 12.36 4.75
C ASP A 212 0.45 11.26 3.72
N ARG A 213 1.39 10.37 4.05
CA ARG A 213 1.78 9.28 3.16
C ARG A 213 0.67 8.24 2.99
N TRP A 214 -0.25 8.13 3.94
CA TRP A 214 -1.28 7.09 3.94
C TRP A 214 -2.50 7.44 3.09
N ARG A 215 -2.68 8.71 2.78
CA ARG A 215 -3.60 9.18 1.75
C ARG A 215 -2.92 9.10 0.39
N ASP A 216 -2.86 7.91 -0.22
CA ASP A 216 -2.03 7.70 -1.43
C ASP A 216 -2.64 8.34 -2.70
N SER A 217 -3.97 8.29 -2.83
CA SER A 217 -4.74 8.88 -3.93
C SER A 217 -5.12 10.34 -3.65
N THR A 218 -4.12 11.19 -3.50
CA THR A 218 -4.29 12.61 -3.15
C THR A 218 -3.34 13.50 -3.97
N THR A 219 -3.37 14.80 -3.68
CA THR A 219 -2.56 15.83 -4.34
C THR A 219 -1.06 15.58 -4.20
N GLY A 220 -0.34 15.88 -5.28
CA GLY A 220 1.08 15.57 -5.45
C GLY A 220 1.33 14.97 -6.84
N MET A 221 2.58 15.04 -7.28
CA MET A 221 2.99 14.43 -8.53
C MET A 221 3.45 13.00 -8.27
N HIS A 222 2.69 12.02 -8.76
CA HIS A 222 3.10 10.62 -8.67
C HIS A 222 4.33 10.34 -9.53
N PHE A 223 5.23 9.49 -9.05
CA PHE A 223 6.37 8.99 -9.81
C PHE A 223 6.77 7.60 -9.32
N TRP A 224 7.63 6.93 -10.07
CA TRP A 224 8.21 5.63 -9.71
C TRP A 224 9.73 5.70 -9.71
N MET A 225 10.37 4.85 -8.91
CA MET A 225 11.82 4.85 -8.74
C MET A 225 12.55 4.26 -9.95
N THR A 226 11.89 3.37 -10.69
CA THR A 226 12.45 2.74 -11.89
C THR A 226 11.56 2.93 -13.11
N LYS A 227 12.14 2.81 -14.31
CA LYS A 227 11.38 2.88 -15.57
C LYS A 227 10.42 1.72 -15.67
N GLU A 228 10.86 0.54 -15.24
CA GLU A 228 10.12 -0.71 -15.28
C GLU A 228 8.89 -0.64 -14.37
N GLU A 229 8.98 -0.03 -13.20
CA GLU A 229 7.82 0.26 -12.34
C GLU A 229 6.85 1.23 -13.02
N ALA A 230 7.33 2.36 -13.53
CA ALA A 230 6.49 3.36 -14.19
C ALA A 230 5.73 2.79 -15.40
N MET A 231 6.39 1.96 -16.20
CA MET A 231 5.78 1.35 -17.39
C MET A 231 4.81 0.22 -17.01
N ARG A 232 5.11 -0.58 -15.98
CA ARG A 232 4.23 -1.66 -15.50
C ARG A 232 2.90 -1.15 -14.96
N TYR A 233 2.89 0.03 -14.33
CA TYR A 233 1.66 0.65 -13.82
C TYR A 233 0.56 0.72 -14.91
N MET A 234 0.90 1.16 -16.12
CA MET A 234 -0.08 1.22 -17.22
C MET A 234 -0.38 -0.12 -17.86
N THR A 235 0.55 -1.09 -17.82
CA THR A 235 0.27 -2.44 -18.31
C THR A 235 -0.81 -3.12 -17.46
N ARG A 236 -0.79 -2.91 -16.13
CA ARG A 236 -1.80 -3.43 -15.21
C ARG A 236 -3.17 -2.79 -15.41
N GLU A 237 -3.21 -1.45 -15.51
CA GLU A 237 -4.43 -0.68 -15.82
C GLU A 237 -5.07 -1.12 -17.15
N LYS A 238 -4.26 -1.30 -18.22
CA LYS A 238 -4.75 -1.76 -19.53
C LYS A 238 -5.28 -3.21 -19.50
N ASN A 239 -4.79 -4.04 -18.57
CA ASN A 239 -5.19 -5.44 -18.42
C ASN A 239 -6.35 -5.65 -17.42
N GLY A 240 -6.85 -4.59 -16.78
CA GLY A 240 -7.91 -4.69 -15.77
C GLY A 240 -7.47 -5.32 -14.44
N GLU A 241 -6.17 -5.40 -14.19
CA GLU A 241 -5.62 -5.82 -12.89
C GLU A 241 -5.75 -4.62 -11.94
N LYS A 242 -6.66 -4.69 -10.97
CA LYS A 242 -6.85 -3.62 -9.96
C LYS A 242 -5.54 -3.38 -9.20
N THR A 243 -5.18 -2.11 -9.08
CA THR A 243 -4.08 -1.59 -8.26
C THR A 243 -4.38 -1.67 -6.78
#